data_AF-A0A7X6X1D3-F1
#
_entry.id   AF-A0A7X6X1D3-F1
#
_cell.length_a   1.000
_cell.length_b   1.000
_cell.length_c   1.000
_cell.angle_alpha   90.00
_cell.angle_beta   90.00
_cell.angle_gamma   90.00
#
_symmetry.space_group_name_H-M   'P 1'
#
loop_
_entity.id
_entity.type
_entity.pdbx_description
1 polymer ?
#
loop_
_entity_poly.entity_id
_entity_poly.type
_entity_poly.pdbx_seq_one_letter_code
_entity_poly.pdbx_strand_id
1 'polypeptide(L)' 'MLLKVPDYHLHAEFSRDSDASLEGYCRRAVKLGIPELALTEHFTLNPADINYGLTDFTLIFQEVDRCRELFAG' A
#
# COMPACT_ATOMS: atom_id res chain seq x y z
N MET A 1 9.30 25.78 -6.22
CA MET A 1 9.34 24.44 -5.60
C MET A 1 8.03 23.76 -5.96
N LEU A 2 8.06 22.65 -6.73
CA LEU A 2 6.83 21.91 -7.06
C LEU A 2 6.26 21.32 -5.77
N LEU A 3 4.96 21.51 -5.54
CA LEU A 3 4.24 20.80 -4.48
C LEU A 3 4.32 19.30 -4.78
N LYS A 4 4.81 18.54 -3.81
CA LYS A 4 4.82 17.08 -3.86
C LYS A 4 3.55 16.59 -3.19
N VAL A 5 2.68 15.94 -3.96
CA VAL A 5 1.34 15.54 -3.52
C VAL A 5 1.41 14.12 -2.96
N PRO A 6 0.79 13.84 -1.80
CA PRO A 6 0.60 12.48 -1.29
C PRO A 6 -0.16 11.58 -2.26
N ASP A 7 0.07 10.28 -2.16
CA ASP A 7 -0.74 9.27 -2.86
C ASP A 7 -1.61 8.51 -1.85
N TYR A 8 -2.92 8.65 -1.97
CA TYR A 8 -3.90 8.10 -1.02
C TYR A 8 -4.77 6.98 -1.63
N HIS A 9 -4.38 6.41 -2.77
CA HIS A 9 -5.09 5.28 -3.36
C HIS A 9 -4.11 4.31 -4.04
N LEU A 10 -3.63 3.33 -3.29
CA LEU A 10 -2.61 2.37 -3.71
C LEU A 10 -3.00 0.95 -3.29
N HIS A 11 -2.76 -0.01 -4.19
CA HIS A 11 -2.98 -1.44 -3.98
C HIS A 11 -1.65 -2.17 -4.13
N ALA A 12 -1.21 -2.88 -3.09
CA ALA A 12 0.03 -3.63 -3.05
C ALA A 12 -0.26 -5.15 -3.09
N GLU A 13 0.67 -5.97 -2.60
CA GLU A 13 0.66 -7.42 -2.75
C GLU A 13 -0.52 -8.13 -2.04
N PHE A 14 -1.33 -7.38 -1.29
CA PHE A 14 -2.51 -7.89 -0.59
C PHE A 14 -3.78 -7.85 -1.46
N SER A 15 -3.72 -7.20 -2.63
CA SER A 15 -4.78 -7.16 -3.63
C SER A 15 -4.42 -8.06 -4.81
N ARG A 16 -5.39 -8.83 -5.30
CA ARG A 16 -5.14 -9.88 -6.31
C ARG A 16 -4.78 -9.34 -7.70
N ASP A 17 -5.05 -8.07 -7.94
CA ASP A 17 -4.72 -7.35 -9.17
C ASP A 17 -3.39 -6.57 -9.08
N SER A 18 -2.58 -6.80 -8.05
CA SER A 18 -1.27 -6.17 -7.87
C SER A 18 -0.18 -7.17 -7.46
N ASP A 19 0.99 -7.02 -8.07
CA ASP A 19 2.23 -7.74 -7.71
C ASP A 19 3.25 -6.80 -7.04
N ALA A 20 2.88 -5.54 -6.76
CA ALA A 20 3.78 -4.54 -6.20
C ALA A 20 3.88 -4.70 -4.68
N SER A 21 5.09 -4.62 -4.12
CA SER A 21 5.25 -4.60 -2.66
C SER A 21 5.08 -3.21 -2.06
N LEU A 22 4.53 -3.11 -0.85
CA LEU A 22 4.46 -1.84 -0.11
C LEU A 22 5.84 -1.19 0.05
N GLU A 23 6.86 -1.99 0.37
CA GLU A 23 8.24 -1.50 0.41
C GLU A 23 8.70 -0.92 -0.94
N GLY A 24 8.34 -1.58 -2.04
CA GLY A 24 8.61 -1.11 -3.39
C GLY A 24 8.00 0.27 -3.65
N TYR A 25 6.76 0.47 -3.22
CA TYR A 25 6.11 1.78 -3.26
C TYR A 25 6.83 2.81 -2.40
N CYS A 26 7.18 2.51 -1.16
CA CYS A 26 7.94 3.41 -0.30
C CYS A 26 9.29 3.83 -0.95
N ARG A 27 10.06 2.87 -1.50
CA ARG A 27 11.31 3.17 -2.21
C ARG A 27 11.09 4.08 -3.41
N ARG A 28 9.99 3.88 -4.14
CA ARG A 28 9.65 4.71 -5.31
C ARG A 28 9.22 6.11 -4.88
N ALA A 29 8.42 6.21 -3.83
CA ALA A 29 7.95 7.48 -3.25
C ALA A 29 9.12 8.35 -2.81
N VAL A 30 10.11 7.78 -2.10
CA VAL A 30 11.35 8.50 -1.73
C VAL A 30 12.07 9.06 -2.95
N LYS A 31 12.25 8.26 -4.01
CA LYS A 31 12.91 8.70 -5.26
C LYS A 31 12.16 9.81 -5.98
N LEU A 32 10.83 9.78 -5.94
CA LEU A 32 9.96 10.80 -6.54
C LEU A 32 9.75 12.00 -5.60
N GLY A 33 10.10 11.84 -4.33
CA GLY A 33 9.83 12.79 -3.27
C GLY A 33 8.34 12.92 -2.94
N ILE A 34 7.54 11.88 -3.13
CA ILE A 34 6.16 11.82 -2.62
C ILE A 34 6.23 11.78 -1.08
N PRO A 35 5.56 12.67 -0.35
CA PRO A 35 5.79 12.86 1.08
C PRO A 35 5.08 11.81 1.94
N GLU A 36 4.00 11.21 1.42
CA GLU A 36 3.14 10.31 2.18
C GLU A 36 2.42 9.36 1.22
N LEU A 37 2.20 8.12 1.69
CA LEU A 37 1.42 7.09 1.01
C LEU A 37 0.33 6.58 1.95
N ALA A 38 -0.84 6.27 1.42
CA ALA A 38 -1.82 5.43 2.09
C ALA A 38 -2.14 4.19 1.26
N LEU A 39 -2.05 3.05 1.92
CA LEU A 39 -2.45 1.77 1.36
C LEU A 39 -3.98 1.64 1.45
N THR A 40 -4.62 1.26 0.34
CA THR A 40 -6.07 1.14 0.20
C THR A 40 -6.46 -0.17 -0.48
N GLU A 41 -6.03 -1.28 0.09
CA GLU A 41 -6.28 -2.63 -0.44
C GLU A 41 -7.77 -2.92 -0.69
N HIS A 42 -8.03 -3.83 -1.63
CA HIS A 42 -9.39 -4.30 -1.88
C HIS A 42 -9.95 -5.03 -0.66
N PHE A 43 -11.15 -4.61 -0.28
CA PHE A 43 -12.02 -5.33 0.64
C PHE A 43 -13.40 -5.44 0.00
N THR A 44 -13.93 -6.65 -0.09
CA THR A 44 -15.20 -6.91 -0.76
C THR A 44 -15.98 -7.99 -0.04
N LEU A 45 -17.30 -7.78 0.06
CA LEU A 45 -18.26 -8.74 0.57
C LEU A 45 -18.98 -9.50 -0.56
N ASN A 46 -18.64 -9.21 -1.82
CA ASN A 46 -19.23 -9.86 -2.98
C ASN A 46 -18.46 -11.16 -3.30
N PRO A 47 -19.07 -12.35 -3.17
CA PRO A 47 -18.39 -13.62 -3.44
C PRO A 47 -17.95 -13.83 -4.90
N ALA A 48 -18.47 -13.03 -5.83
CA ALA A 48 -18.06 -13.07 -7.24
C ALA A 48 -16.80 -12.25 -7.55
N ASP A 49 -16.32 -11.46 -6.60
CA ASP A 49 -15.11 -10.63 -6.75
C ASP A 49 -13.84 -11.46 -6.54
N ILE A 50 -12.80 -11.17 -7.32
CA ILE A 50 -11.51 -11.88 -7.23
C ILE A 50 -10.80 -11.69 -5.88
N ASN A 51 -11.13 -10.61 -5.17
CA ASN A 51 -10.57 -10.25 -3.87
C ASN A 51 -11.41 -10.77 -2.68
N TYR A 52 -12.51 -11.49 -2.94
CA TYR A 52 -13.37 -12.00 -1.87
C TYR A 52 -12.62 -12.93 -0.90
N GLY A 53 -12.66 -12.58 0.39
CA GLY A 53 -12.06 -13.38 1.46
C GLY A 53 -10.53 -13.33 1.53
N LEU A 54 -9.86 -12.42 0.81
CA LEU A 54 -8.40 -12.30 0.82
C LEU A 54 -7.85 -11.31 1.85
N THR A 55 -8.65 -10.35 2.31
CA THR A 55 -8.17 -9.27 3.18
C THR A 55 -7.78 -9.80 4.57
N ASP A 56 -6.47 -9.89 4.84
CA ASP A 56 -5.91 -10.12 6.18
C ASP A 56 -5.38 -8.81 6.77
N PHE A 57 -6.20 -8.17 7.61
CA PHE A 57 -5.83 -6.91 8.23
C PHE A 57 -4.60 -7.02 9.14
N THR A 58 -4.37 -8.17 9.78
CA THR A 58 -3.20 -8.33 10.66
C THR A 58 -1.92 -8.30 9.84
N LEU A 59 -1.86 -9.02 8.72
CA LEU A 59 -0.70 -8.99 7.82
C LEU A 59 -0.49 -7.61 7.21
N ILE A 60 -1.57 -6.96 6.75
CA ILE A 60 -1.51 -5.62 6.16
C ILE A 60 -0.93 -4.61 7.16
N PHE A 61 -1.46 -4.57 8.38
CA PHE A 61 -0.98 -3.61 9.39
C PHE A 61 0.46 -3.90 9.83
N GLN A 62 0.85 -5.17 9.96
CA GLN A 62 2.24 -5.55 10.24
C GLN A 62 3.20 -5.05 9.16
N GLU A 63 2.82 -5.16 7.88
CA GLU A 63 3.65 -4.69 6.77
C GLU A 63 3.72 -3.15 6.72
N VAL A 64 2.62 -2.47 7.02
CA VAL A 64 2.60 -1.00 7.16
C VAL A 64 3.55 -0.56 8.28
N ASP A 65 3.50 -1.20 9.44
CA ASP A 65 4.37 -0.85 10.57
C ASP A 65 5.85 -1.17 10.27
N ARG A 66 6.12 -2.32 9.63
CA ARG A 66 7.47 -2.66 9.14
C ARG A 66 8.01 -1.59 8.18
N CYS A 67 7.18 -1.12 7.24
CA CYS A 67 7.59 -0.07 6.31
C CYS A 67 7.76 1.29 7.03
N ARG A 68 6.89 1.66 7.97
CA ARG A 68 7.07 2.87 8.79
C ARG A 68 8.42 2.88 9.50
N GLU A 69 8.82 1.75 10.08
CA GLU A 69 10.14 1.59 10.73
C GLU A 69 11.29 1.71 9.72
N LEU A 70 11.18 1.03 8.58
CA LEU A 70 12.22 1.02 7.54
C LEU A 70 12.46 2.41 6.89
N PHE A 71 11.44 3.27 6.88
CA PHE A 71 11.46 4.59 6.21
C PHE A 71 11.27 5.77 7.18
N ALA A 72 11.57 5.62 8.47
CA ALA A 72 11.40 6.67 9.50
C ALA A 72 12.35 7.89 9.38
N GLY A 73 12.99 8.12 8.24
CA GLY A 73 14.07 9.12 8.02
C GLY A 73 13.62 10.40 7.34
#